data_AF-A0A3L8PL37-F1
#
_entry.id   AF-A0A3L8PL37-F1
#
_cell.length_a   1.000
_cell.length_b   1.000
_cell.length_c   1.000
_cell.angle_alpha   90.00
_cell.angle_beta   90.00
_cell.angle_gamma   90.00
#
_symmetry.space_group_name_H-M   'P 1'
#
loop_
_entity.id
_entity.type
_entity.pdbx_description
1 polymer ?
#
loop_
_entity_poly.entity_id
_entity_poly.type
_entity_poly.pdbx_seq_one_letter_code
_entity_poly.pdbx_strand_id
1 'polypeptide(L)'
;MTTKLTSSLPKSDELNGLNAIANDLVVHPDELHVAVVVIDCAKITTDIDTDESTPTARIRRIEVITRADDKTQLRNLATRAFEARTGKTVLPLELEDELRAAFGGSDEDPDPTN
;
A
#
# COMPACT_ATOMS: atom_id res chain seq x y z
N MET A 1 -12.56 14.38 3.66
CA MET A 1 -12.85 13.02 4.20
C MET A 1 -11.58 12.41 4.74
N THR A 2 -11.56 12.08 6.02
CA THR A 2 -10.43 11.42 6.67
C THR A 2 -10.83 9.99 6.96
N THR A 3 -10.33 9.05 6.15
CA THR A 3 -10.56 7.61 6.36
C THR A 3 -9.73 7.14 7.54
N LYS A 4 -10.37 6.92 8.70
CA LYS A 4 -9.74 6.27 9.85
C LYS A 4 -9.72 4.77 9.63
N LEU A 5 -8.53 4.16 9.59
CA LEU A 5 -8.36 2.71 9.67
C LEU A 5 -8.19 2.32 11.15
N THR A 6 -9.29 2.01 11.80
CA THR A 6 -9.29 1.29 13.09
C THR A 6 -10.12 0.05 12.87
N SER A 7 -9.50 -1.00 12.34
CA SER A 7 -10.15 -2.30 12.17
C SER A 7 -9.39 -3.35 12.95
N SER A 8 -10.10 -4.02 13.86
CA SER A 8 -9.74 -5.36 14.28
C SER A 8 -9.47 -6.22 13.04
N LEU A 9 -8.35 -6.95 13.03
CA LEU A 9 -8.11 -7.96 12.01
C LEU A 9 -9.18 -9.05 12.09
N PRO A 10 -9.40 -9.80 11.00
CA PRO A 10 -10.22 -11.01 11.06
C PRO A 10 -9.71 -11.90 12.21
N LYS A 11 -10.64 -12.37 13.06
CA LYS A 11 -10.27 -13.19 14.22
C LYS A 11 -9.91 -14.63 13.85
N SER A 12 -10.34 -15.08 12.67
CA SER A 12 -10.03 -16.41 12.18
C SER A 12 -8.69 -16.39 11.46
N ASP A 13 -7.84 -17.35 11.78
CA ASP A 13 -6.54 -17.54 11.14
C ASP A 13 -6.66 -17.80 9.64
N GLU A 14 -7.76 -18.41 9.18
CA GLU A 14 -8.04 -18.65 7.75
C GLU A 14 -8.30 -17.36 6.96
N LEU A 15 -8.65 -16.28 7.65
CA LEU A 15 -8.97 -14.97 7.05
C LEU A 15 -7.89 -13.92 7.35
N ASN A 16 -6.94 -14.25 8.24
CA ASN A 16 -5.88 -13.36 8.69
C ASN A 16 -4.51 -13.93 8.34
N GLY A 17 -4.09 -13.67 7.11
CA GLY A 17 -2.78 -14.09 6.59
C GLY A 17 -1.58 -13.38 7.22
N LEU A 18 -1.76 -12.39 8.11
CA LEU A 18 -0.63 -11.69 8.76
C LEU A 18 0.16 -12.59 9.71
N ASN A 19 -0.47 -13.65 10.24
CA ASN A 19 0.22 -14.62 11.10
C ASN A 19 1.43 -15.26 10.39
N ALA A 20 1.40 -15.38 9.06
CA ALA A 20 2.48 -15.95 8.27
C ALA A 20 3.78 -15.13 8.30
N ILE A 21 3.69 -13.83 8.58
CA ILE A 21 4.85 -12.90 8.63
C ILE A 21 5.03 -12.29 10.02
N ALA A 22 4.38 -12.83 11.05
CA ALA A 22 4.43 -12.23 12.38
C ALA A 22 5.86 -12.13 12.94
N ASN A 23 6.74 -13.09 12.62
CA ASN A 23 8.15 -13.03 13.00
C ASN A 23 8.92 -11.99 12.18
N ASP A 24 8.72 -11.96 10.86
CA ASP A 24 9.37 -11.00 9.96
C ASP A 24 9.07 -9.55 10.37
N LEU A 25 7.83 -9.26 10.77
CA LEU A 25 7.45 -7.94 11.27
C LEU A 25 8.21 -7.50 12.54
N VAL A 26 8.76 -8.44 13.31
CA VAL A 26 9.58 -8.15 14.50
C VAL A 26 11.06 -8.04 14.14
N VAL A 27 11.54 -8.92 13.26
CA VAL A 27 12.97 -9.04 12.91
C VAL A 27 13.38 -8.00 11.85
N HIS A 28 12.48 -7.67 10.93
CA HIS A 28 12.69 -6.78 9.80
C HIS A 28 11.61 -5.68 9.75
N PRO A 29 11.50 -4.82 10.78
CA PRO A 29 10.42 -3.84 10.88
C PRO A 29 10.42 -2.78 9.77
N ASP A 30 11.55 -2.56 9.10
CA ASP A 30 11.69 -1.61 8.00
C ASP A 30 11.35 -2.23 6.63
N GLU A 31 11.12 -3.55 6.55
CA GLU A 31 10.76 -4.22 5.29
C GLU A 31 9.29 -3.95 4.91
N LEU A 32 9.07 -3.65 3.64
CA LEU A 32 7.72 -3.45 3.10
C LEU A 32 7.07 -4.79 2.75
N HIS A 33 6.01 -5.13 3.46
CA HIS A 33 5.14 -6.27 3.14
C HIS A 33 3.95 -5.84 2.27
N VAL A 34 3.64 -6.65 1.25
CA VAL A 34 2.51 -6.42 0.35
C VAL A 34 1.39 -7.39 0.70
N ALA A 35 0.16 -6.88 0.82
CA ALA A 35 -1.01 -7.69 1.14
C ALA A 35 -2.21 -7.29 0.27
N VAL A 36 -3.08 -8.27 0.00
CA VAL A 36 -4.40 -8.05 -0.60
C VAL A 36 -5.44 -8.03 0.51
N VAL A 37 -6.30 -7.01 0.50
CA VAL A 37 -7.32 -6.82 1.53
C VAL A 37 -8.70 -6.78 0.88
N VAL A 38 -9.62 -7.59 1.41
CA VAL A 38 -11.05 -7.53 1.06
C VAL A 38 -11.77 -6.79 2.17
N ILE A 39 -12.53 -5.75 1.83
CA ILE A 39 -13.22 -4.88 2.78
C ILE A 39 -14.73 -4.81 2.53
N ASP A 40 -15.51 -4.59 3.58
CA ASP A 40 -16.91 -4.19 3.53
C ASP A 40 -17.19 -3.01 4.49
N CYS A 41 -18.44 -2.55 4.57
CA CYS A 41 -18.86 -1.53 5.52
C CYS A 41 -19.43 -2.19 6.78
N ALA A 42 -18.85 -1.91 7.94
CA ALA A 42 -19.35 -2.42 9.22
C ALA A 42 -20.46 -1.56 9.83
N LYS A 43 -20.37 -0.24 9.67
CA LYS A 43 -21.36 0.72 10.18
C LYS A 43 -21.27 2.03 9.43
N ILE A 44 -22.38 2.76 9.39
CA ILE A 44 -22.44 4.13 8.91
C ILE A 44 -22.91 4.98 10.08
N THR A 45 -22.24 6.10 10.33
CA THR A 45 -22.66 7.10 11.32
C THR A 45 -23.03 8.36 10.57
N THR A 46 -24.25 8.85 10.80
CA THR A 46 -24.76 10.07 10.17
C THR A 46 -24.88 11.16 11.22
N ASP A 47 -24.29 12.31 10.96
CA ASP A 47 -24.47 13.51 11.74
C ASP A 47 -25.80 14.17 11.30
N ILE A 48 -26.73 14.35 12.24
CA ILE A 48 -28.10 14.80 11.93
C ILE A 48 -28.14 16.31 11.63
N ASP A 49 -27.18 17.08 12.15
CA ASP A 49 -27.14 18.54 11.95
C ASP A 49 -26.54 18.90 10.60
N THR A 50 -25.60 18.10 10.11
CA THR A 50 -24.88 18.33 8.84
C THR A 50 -25.29 17.40 7.69
N ASP A 51 -26.07 16.36 7.98
CA ASP A 51 -26.39 15.24 7.08
C ASP A 51 -25.13 14.50 6.55
N GLU A 52 -23.97 14.68 7.20
CA GLU A 52 -22.73 14.04 6.80
C GLU A 52 -22.73 12.56 7.21
N SER A 53 -22.56 11.67 6.23
CA SER A 53 -22.46 10.22 6.46
C SER A 53 -21.01 9.75 6.45
N THR A 54 -20.56 9.18 7.56
CA THR A 54 -19.21 8.60 7.72
C THR A 54 -19.27 7.07 7.79
N PRO A 55 -18.85 6.34 6.74
CA PRO A 55 -18.76 4.88 6.77
C PRO A 55 -17.51 4.39 7.51
N THR A 56 -17.66 3.29 8.24
CA THR A 56 -16.54 2.55 8.86
C THR A 56 -16.27 1.28 8.05
N ALA A 57 -15.11 1.22 7.40
CA ALA A 57 -14.66 0.03 6.68
C ALA A 57 -14.20 -1.08 7.63
N ARG A 58 -14.44 -2.34 7.25
CA ARG A 58 -14.00 -3.54 7.97
C ARG A 58 -13.26 -4.47 7.02
N ILE A 59 -12.13 -4.98 7.48
CA ILE A 59 -11.38 -6.04 6.79
C ILE A 59 -12.12 -7.37 6.99
N ARG A 60 -12.48 -8.01 5.87
CA ARG A 60 -13.10 -9.34 5.83
C ARG A 60 -12.06 -10.43 5.62
N ARG A 61 -11.00 -10.11 4.87
CA ARG A 61 -9.86 -10.99 4.63
C ARG A 61 -8.62 -10.15 4.36
N ILE A 62 -7.48 -10.63 4.84
CA ILE A 62 -6.17 -10.11 4.48
C ILE A 62 -5.26 -11.28 4.16
N GLU A 63 -4.54 -11.18 3.04
CA GLU A 63 -3.60 -12.19 2.57
C GLU A 63 -2.26 -11.54 2.24
N VAL A 64 -1.19 -11.98 2.88
CA VAL A 64 0.17 -11.47 2.60
C VAL A 64 0.75 -12.22 1.42
N ILE A 65 1.35 -11.46 0.50
CA ILE A 65 1.92 -12.01 -0.72
C ILE A 65 3.42 -12.14 -0.55
N THR A 66 3.90 -13.39 -0.54
CA THR A 66 5.30 -13.71 -0.25
C THR A 66 6.14 -13.89 -1.52
N ARG A 67 5.53 -14.36 -2.61
CA ARG A 67 6.20 -14.60 -3.90
C ARG A 67 6.57 -13.28 -4.58
N ALA A 68 7.81 -13.16 -5.03
CA ALA A 68 8.35 -11.93 -5.62
C ALA A 68 7.57 -11.47 -6.87
N ASP A 69 7.29 -12.39 -7.81
CA ASP A 69 6.55 -12.07 -9.04
C ASP A 69 5.16 -11.51 -8.74
N ASP A 70 4.46 -12.12 -7.76
CA ASP A 70 3.11 -11.70 -7.36
C ASP A 70 3.15 -10.33 -6.65
N LYS A 71 4.20 -10.05 -5.86
CA LYS A 71 4.43 -8.71 -5.26
C LYS A 71 4.56 -7.64 -6.35
N THR A 72 5.33 -7.90 -7.40
CA THR A 72 5.51 -6.96 -8.53
C THR A 72 4.20 -6.73 -9.28
N GLN A 73 3.47 -7.81 -9.61
CA GLN A 73 2.17 -7.69 -10.27
C GLN A 73 1.17 -6.86 -9.46
N LEU A 74 1.13 -7.04 -8.13
CA LEU A 74 0.25 -6.26 -7.26
C LEU A 74 0.63 -4.79 -7.16
N ARG A 75 1.92 -4.46 -7.13
CA ARG A 75 2.37 -3.05 -7.18
C ARG A 75 1.92 -2.39 -8.49
N ASN A 76 2.05 -3.08 -9.61
CA ASN A 76 1.59 -2.59 -10.91
C ASN A 76 0.07 -2.38 -10.93
N LEU A 77 -0.71 -3.31 -10.36
CA LEU A 77 -2.16 -3.17 -10.23
C LEU A 77 -2.56 -1.99 -9.32
N ALA A 78 -1.89 -1.84 -8.17
CA ALA A 78 -2.14 -0.74 -7.24
C ALA A 78 -1.81 0.62 -7.86
N THR A 79 -0.72 0.70 -8.63
CA THR A 79 -0.34 1.91 -9.37
C THR A 79 -1.42 2.29 -10.37
N ARG A 80 -1.87 1.36 -11.21
CA ARG A 80 -2.97 1.61 -12.17
C ARG A 80 -4.25 2.06 -11.48
N ALA A 81 -4.62 1.45 -10.35
CA ALA A 81 -5.78 1.85 -9.57
C ALA A 81 -5.64 3.27 -9.00
N PHE A 82 -4.43 3.65 -8.56
CA PHE A 82 -4.12 5.00 -8.11
C PHE A 82 -4.25 6.03 -9.25
N GLU A 83 -3.67 5.74 -10.41
CA GLU A 83 -3.74 6.61 -11.59
C GLU A 83 -5.18 6.83 -12.02
N ALA A 84 -5.96 5.75 -12.13
CA ALA A 84 -7.37 5.81 -12.51
C ALA A 84 -8.19 6.66 -11.52
N ARG A 85 -7.90 6.56 -10.22
CA ARG A 85 -8.64 7.32 -9.18
C ARG A 85 -8.24 8.79 -9.11
N THR A 86 -6.98 9.11 -9.40
CA THR A 86 -6.43 10.46 -9.12
C THR A 86 -6.15 11.27 -10.39
N GLY A 87 -6.12 10.64 -11.57
CA GLY A 87 -5.69 11.26 -12.82
C GLY A 87 -4.19 11.59 -12.87
N LYS A 88 -3.42 11.25 -11.82
CA LYS A 88 -1.98 11.48 -11.77
C LYS A 88 -1.27 10.24 -12.30
N THR A 89 -0.51 10.41 -13.38
CA THR A 89 0.38 9.37 -13.90
C THR A 89 1.56 9.18 -12.95
N VAL A 90 1.86 7.92 -12.62
CA VAL A 90 3.05 7.54 -11.86
C VAL A 90 4.03 6.91 -12.84
N LEU A 91 5.32 7.21 -12.71
CA LEU A 91 6.30 6.55 -13.54
C LEU A 91 6.32 5.05 -13.17
N PRO A 92 6.31 4.12 -14.15
CA PRO A 92 6.43 2.70 -13.83
C PRO A 92 7.72 2.44 -13.06
N LEU A 93 7.64 1.66 -11.97
CA LEU A 93 8.81 1.36 -11.13
C LEU A 93 9.94 0.66 -11.91
N GLU A 94 9.59 -0.20 -12.87
CA GLU A 94 10.54 -0.84 -13.79
C GLU A 94 11.29 0.20 -14.63
N LEU A 95 10.59 1.26 -15.07
CA LEU A 95 11.18 2.38 -15.80
C LEU A 95 12.00 3.31 -14.88
N GLU A 96 11.61 3.48 -13.61
CA GLU A 96 12.42 4.20 -12.62
C GLU A 96 13.75 3.48 -12.34
N ASP A 97 13.71 2.16 -12.20
CA ASP A 97 14.92 1.34 -12.00
C ASP A 97 15.82 1.35 -13.23
N GLU A 98 15.26 1.25 -14.44
CA GLU A 98 16.00 1.38 -15.72
C GLU A 98 16.61 2.77 -15.89
N LEU A 99 15.86 3.85 -15.58
CA LEU A 99 16.38 5.22 -15.64
C LEU A 99 17.44 5.46 -14.56
N ARG A 100 17.27 4.93 -13.36
CA ARG A 100 18.31 5.00 -12.31
C ARG A 100 19.55 4.22 -12.70
N ALA A 101 19.42 3.07 -13.36
CA ALA A 101 20.55 2.31 -13.88
C ALA A 101 21.23 3.00 -15.07
N ALA A 102 20.47 3.69 -15.93
CA ALA A 102 20.98 4.37 -17.12
C ALA A 102 21.56 5.76 -16.85
N PHE A 103 21.05 6.48 -15.83
CA PHE A 103 21.41 7.86 -15.52
C PHE A 103 22.01 8.06 -14.11
N GLY A 104 22.11 7.03 -13.27
CA GLY A 104 22.67 7.09 -11.91
C GLY A 104 24.20 7.22 -11.83
N GLY A 105 24.82 7.77 -12.87
CA GLY A 105 26.27 7.93 -12.99
C GLY A 105 26.65 9.31 -13.53
N SER A 106 26.22 10.38 -12.85
CA SER A 106 26.87 11.69 -12.91
C SER A 106 26.24 12.68 -11.92
N ASP A 107 26.41 12.44 -10.62
CA ASP A 107 26.55 13.54 -9.67
C ASP A 107 28.05 13.83 -9.55
N GLU A 108 28.64 14.31 -10.64
CA GLU A 108 29.88 15.06 -10.56
C GLU A 108 29.45 16.51 -10.29
N ASP A 109 29.30 16.84 -9.00
CA ASP A 109 29.21 18.23 -8.56
C ASP A 109 30.43 18.95 -9.18
N PRO A 110 30.25 19.97 -10.04
CA PRO A 110 31.37 20.80 -10.42
C PRO A 110 31.82 21.53 -9.16
N ASP A 111 32.97 21.11 -8.60
CA ASP A 111 33.63 21.76 -7.47
C ASP A 111 33.68 23.28 -7.71
N PRO A 112 32.91 24.08 -6.97
CA PRO A 112 32.90 25.50 -7.16
C PRO A 112 33.88 26.15 -6.19
N THR A 113 35.18 25.89 -6.29
CA THR A 113 36.19 26.72 -5.59
C THR A 113 37.61 26.65 -6.16
N ASN A 114 37.95 27.73 -6.88
CA ASN A 114 39.22 28.49 -6.88
C ASN A 114 40.58 27.76 -6.75
#